data_AF-A0A935JAY3-F1
#
_entry.id   AF-A0A935JAY3-F1
#
_cell.length_a   1.000
_cell.length_b   1.000
_cell.length_c   1.000
_cell.angle_alpha   90.00
_cell.angle_beta   90.00
_cell.angle_gamma   90.00
#
_symmetry.space_group_name_H-M   'P 1'
#
loop_
_entity.id
_entity.type
_entity.pdbx_description
1 polymer ?
#
loop_
_entity_poly.entity_id
_entity_poly.type
_entity_poly.pdbx_seq_one_letter_code
_entity_poly.pdbx_strand_id
1 'polypeptide(L)'
;MTGYLFLKEKSYQPPDELSAFLDSGDAPVCISFGSMVNRKAERIDQIVREALKQMNNRGIILSGLGSVKNRSSKDLLYLESAPHDWLLPRCKMVIHHGGAGTTSAGLRAGIPNIVVPFTAD
;
A
#
# COMPACT_ATOMS: atom_id res chain seq x y z
N MET A 1 -17.63 -3.89 -22.93
CA MET A 1 -17.63 -4.07 -21.47
C MET A 1 -17.15 -2.75 -20.88
N THR A 2 -17.91 -2.11 -19.99
CA THR A 2 -17.54 -0.83 -19.35
C THR A 2 -17.30 -1.07 -17.86
N GLY A 3 -16.26 -0.45 -17.28
CA GLY A 3 -15.90 -0.60 -15.86
C GLY A 3 -14.72 -1.55 -15.59
N TYR A 4 -14.46 -1.83 -14.31
CA TYR A 4 -13.35 -2.70 -13.85
C TYR A 4 -13.82 -4.13 -13.58
N LEU A 5 -12.97 -5.11 -13.92
CA LEU A 5 -13.17 -6.51 -13.58
C LEU A 5 -12.58 -6.79 -12.18
N PHE A 6 -13.44 -7.21 -11.25
CA PHE A 6 -13.01 -7.60 -9.90
C PHE A 6 -13.11 -9.11 -9.74
N LEU A 7 -11.98 -9.77 -9.57
CA LEU A 7 -11.93 -11.17 -9.16
C LEU A 7 -12.15 -11.23 -7.65
N LYS A 8 -13.07 -12.09 -7.19
CA LYS A 8 -13.20 -12.41 -5.77
C LYS A 8 -12.17 -13.47 -5.44
N GLU A 9 -11.08 -13.09 -4.76
CA GLU A 9 -10.16 -14.08 -4.21
C GLU A 9 -10.81 -14.82 -3.04
N LYS A 10 -10.55 -16.13 -2.93
CA LYS A 10 -11.02 -16.95 -1.81
C LYS A 10 -10.18 -16.69 -0.57
N SER A 11 -10.83 -16.74 0.60
CA SER A 11 -10.27 -16.68 1.98
C SER A 11 -8.77 -16.41 2.08
N TYR A 12 -8.37 -15.14 1.94
CA TYR A 12 -7.00 -14.72 2.22
C TYR A 12 -6.73 -14.82 3.73
N GLN A 13 -5.59 -15.42 4.07
CA GLN A 13 -5.13 -15.52 5.44
C GLN A 13 -3.93 -14.58 5.61
N PRO A 14 -4.08 -13.43 6.31
CA PRO A 14 -2.98 -12.49 6.49
C PRO A 14 -1.89 -13.08 7.39
N PRO A 15 -0.61 -12.74 7.18
CA PRO A 15 0.44 -13.01 8.14
C PRO A 15 0.12 -12.40 9.51
N ASP A 16 0.56 -13.05 10.60
CA ASP A 16 0.30 -12.59 11.97
C ASP A 16 0.80 -11.15 12.21
N GLU A 17 1.94 -10.79 11.61
CA GLU A 17 2.50 -9.44 11.69
C GLU A 17 1.56 -8.38 11.10
N LEU A 18 0.91 -8.68 9.96
CA LEU A 18 -0.04 -7.78 9.32
C LEU A 18 -1.30 -7.62 10.17
N SER A 19 -1.85 -8.72 10.68
CA SER A 19 -3.03 -8.69 11.55
C SER A 19 -2.74 -7.89 12.82
N ALA A 20 -1.63 -8.18 13.50
CA ALA A 20 -1.23 -7.48 14.72
C ALA A 20 -0.98 -5.98 14.45
N PHE A 21 -0.36 -5.62 13.33
CA PHE A 21 -0.15 -4.22 12.97
C PHE A 21 -1.47 -3.48 12.76
N LEU A 22 -2.40 -4.07 12.02
CA LEU A 22 -3.73 -3.49 11.77
C LEU A 22 -4.51 -3.32 13.09
N ASP A 23 -4.50 -4.33 13.97
CA ASP A 23 -5.24 -4.33 15.23
C ASP A 23 -4.63 -3.40 16.30
N SER A 24 -3.37 -3.01 16.17
CA SER A 24 -2.65 -2.23 17.18
C SER A 24 -2.97 -0.72 17.21
N GLY A 25 -3.89 -0.23 16.37
CA GLY A 25 -4.25 1.21 16.34
C GLY A 25 -5.06 1.66 15.13
N ASP A 26 -4.92 2.93 14.75
CA ASP A 26 -5.71 3.57 13.68
C ASP A 26 -5.37 3.09 12.27
N ALA A 27 -6.37 3.00 11.40
CA ALA A 27 -6.23 2.54 10.01
C ALA A 27 -5.02 3.19 9.29
N PRO A 28 -4.08 2.39 8.74
CA PRO A 28 -2.85 2.90 8.15
C PRO A 28 -3.08 3.49 6.75
N VAL A 29 -2.08 4.23 6.27
CA VAL A 29 -1.94 4.62 4.86
C VAL A 29 -1.31 3.46 4.10
N CYS A 30 -1.94 2.99 3.02
CA CYS A 30 -1.31 2.02 2.13
C CYS A 30 -0.48 2.73 1.06
N ILE A 31 0.75 2.29 0.81
CA ILE A 31 1.64 2.83 -0.21
C ILE A 31 2.04 1.69 -1.15
N SER A 32 1.74 1.84 -2.45
CA SER A 32 2.01 0.82 -3.47
C SER A 32 2.52 1.47 -4.75
N PHE A 33 3.83 1.44 -4.95
CA PHE A 33 4.49 2.03 -6.11
C PHE A 33 4.86 1.01 -7.20
N GLY A 34 4.41 -0.24 -7.06
CA GLY A 34 4.68 -1.31 -8.02
C GLY A 34 6.17 -1.67 -8.13
N SER A 35 6.53 -2.46 -9.14
CA SER A 35 7.91 -2.89 -9.40
C SER A 35 8.81 -1.79 -10.02
N MET A 36 8.27 -0.59 -10.29
CA MET A 36 9.01 0.54 -10.90
C MET A 36 9.96 1.27 -9.94
N VAL A 37 9.94 0.91 -8.65
CA VAL A 37 10.63 1.62 -7.56
C VAL A 37 12.16 1.53 -7.62
N ASN A 38 12.74 0.66 -8.45
CA ASN A 38 14.16 0.28 -8.36
C ASN A 38 15.17 1.45 -8.53
N ARG A 39 14.84 2.55 -9.23
CA ARG A 39 15.80 3.67 -9.42
C ARG A 39 15.78 4.75 -8.33
N LYS A 40 14.74 4.83 -7.50
CA LYS A 40 14.57 5.90 -6.48
C LYS A 40 14.00 5.40 -5.14
N ALA A 41 14.07 4.09 -4.89
CA ALA A 41 13.47 3.41 -3.74
C ALA A 41 13.78 4.10 -2.41
N GLU A 42 15.06 4.33 -2.14
CA GLU A 42 15.55 4.88 -0.88
C GLU A 42 15.03 6.31 -0.62
N ARG A 43 15.04 7.16 -1.65
CA ARG A 43 14.54 8.54 -1.53
C ARG A 43 13.04 8.57 -1.28
N ILE A 44 12.29 7.70 -1.94
CA ILE A 44 10.83 7.62 -1.76
C ILE A 44 10.49 7.05 -0.38
N ASP A 45 11.22 6.02 0.04
CA ASP A 45 11.11 5.46 1.39
C ASP A 45 11.32 6.53 2.46
N GLN A 46 12.38 7.33 2.31
CA GLN A 46 12.68 8.43 3.23
C GLN A 46 11.55 9.47 3.26
N ILE A 47 11.07 9.92 2.09
CA ILE A 47 9.96 10.88 2.01
C ILE A 47 8.70 10.33 2.66
N VAL A 48 8.36 9.05 2.41
CA VAL A 48 7.18 8.40 3.01
C VAL A 48 7.33 8.33 4.52
N ARG A 49 8.48 7.90 5.04
CA ARG A 49 8.75 7.85 6.49
C ARG A 49 8.62 9.22 7.15
N GLU A 50 9.21 10.25 6.54
CA GLU A 50 9.13 11.61 7.04
C GLU A 50 7.70 12.15 7.02
N ALA A 51 6.96 11.92 5.94
CA ALA A 51 5.56 12.34 5.82
C ALA A 51 4.65 11.64 6.84
N LEU A 52 4.80 10.32 7.00
CA LEU A 52 4.04 9.56 8.00
C LEU A 52 4.31 10.07 9.41
N LYS A 53 5.58 10.34 9.74
CA LYS A 53 5.98 10.87 11.05
C LYS A 53 5.39 12.27 11.30
N GLN A 54 5.47 13.18 10.32
CA GLN A 54 4.92 14.54 10.45
C GLN A 54 3.41 14.55 10.65
N MET A 55 2.71 13.61 10.01
CA MET A 55 1.25 13.52 10.08
C MET A 55 0.76 12.61 11.22
N ASN A 56 1.67 12.08 12.06
CA ASN A 56 1.38 11.09 13.10
C ASN A 56 0.56 9.90 12.57
N ASN A 57 0.92 9.42 11.38
CA ASN A 57 0.22 8.37 10.67
C ASN A 57 1.04 7.09 10.63
N ARG A 58 0.34 5.96 10.70
CA ARG A 58 0.90 4.63 10.44
C ARG A 58 0.81 4.30 8.95
N GLY A 59 1.71 3.48 8.44
CA GLY A 59 1.78 3.12 7.02
C GLY A 59 2.08 1.65 6.75
N ILE A 60 1.63 1.18 5.59
CA ILE A 60 2.00 -0.12 5.01
C ILE A 60 2.60 0.15 3.64
N ILE A 61 3.82 -0.35 3.39
CA ILE A 61 4.47 -0.29 2.08
C ILE A 61 4.41 -1.65 1.41
N LEU A 62 3.71 -1.72 0.27
CA LEU A 62 3.71 -2.87 -0.62
C LEU A 62 4.91 -2.76 -1.57
N SER A 63 5.93 -3.55 -1.30
CA SER A 63 7.25 -3.43 -1.93
C SER A 63 7.35 -4.22 -3.25
N GLY A 64 6.54 -5.25 -3.44
CA GLY A 64 6.68 -6.19 -4.56
C GLY A 64 7.82 -7.19 -4.35
N LEU A 65 7.77 -8.28 -5.12
CA LEU A 65 8.77 -9.35 -5.14
C LEU A 65 10.17 -8.80 -5.46
N GLY A 66 11.15 -9.12 -4.61
CA GLY A 66 12.57 -8.79 -4.85
C GLY A 66 13.00 -7.38 -4.41
N SER A 67 12.12 -6.61 -3.76
CA SER A 67 12.45 -5.29 -3.24
C SER A 67 13.23 -5.33 -1.93
N VAL A 68 14.05 -4.29 -1.69
CA VAL A 68 14.88 -4.13 -0.49
C VAL A 68 13.99 -4.16 0.76
N LYS A 69 14.17 -5.16 1.62
CA LYS A 69 13.49 -5.27 2.91
C LYS A 69 14.06 -4.22 3.87
N ASN A 70 13.46 -3.04 3.88
CA ASN A 70 13.69 -2.08 4.95
C ASN A 70 13.08 -2.60 6.25
N ARG A 71 13.62 -2.15 7.39
CA ARG A 71 13.14 -2.60 8.70
C ARG A 71 11.77 -1.99 9.00
N SER A 72 10.78 -2.86 9.23
CA SER A 72 9.50 -2.52 9.83
C SER A 72 9.71 -1.86 11.20
N SER A 73 8.81 -0.97 11.58
CA SER A 73 8.74 -0.33 12.88
C SER A 73 7.30 -0.36 13.39
N LYS A 74 7.07 0.18 14.59
CA LYS A 74 5.72 0.25 15.20
C LYS A 74 4.69 0.94 14.30
N ASP A 75 5.11 1.92 13.51
CA ASP A 75 4.23 2.75 12.68
C ASP A 75 4.39 2.50 11.18
N LEU A 76 5.30 1.60 10.77
CA LEU A 76 5.55 1.33 9.36
C LEU A 76 5.82 -0.16 9.13
N LEU A 77 4.96 -0.81 8.36
CA LEU A 77 5.08 -2.21 8.00
C LEU A 77 5.46 -2.37 6.53
N TYR A 78 6.47 -3.18 6.24
CA TYR A 78 6.81 -3.58 4.87
C TYR A 78 6.22 -4.94 4.56
N LEU A 79 5.49 -5.03 3.46
CA LEU A 79 4.96 -6.27 2.93
C LEU A 79 5.41 -6.45 1.50
N GLU A 80 5.64 -7.71 1.13
CA GLU A 80 5.93 -8.06 -0.25
C GLU A 80 4.67 -7.92 -1.12
N SER A 81 3.55 -8.46 -0.64
CA SER A 81 2.24 -8.34 -1.28
C SER A 81 1.11 -8.62 -0.28
N ALA A 82 -0.07 -8.08 -0.59
CA ALA A 82 -1.35 -8.44 0.03
C ALA A 82 -2.46 -8.16 -1.00
N PRO A 83 -3.57 -8.94 -1.02
CA PRO A 83 -4.69 -8.66 -1.90
C PRO A 83 -5.26 -7.26 -1.62
N HIS A 84 -5.33 -6.40 -2.64
CA HIS A 84 -5.79 -5.02 -2.46
C HIS A 84 -7.25 -4.95 -2.00
N ASP A 85 -8.10 -5.87 -2.45
CA ASP A 85 -9.51 -5.93 -2.04
C ASP A 85 -9.69 -6.34 -0.57
N TRP A 86 -8.71 -7.04 0.01
CA TRP A 86 -8.65 -7.33 1.43
C TRP A 86 -8.00 -6.19 2.22
N LEU A 87 -6.86 -5.67 1.75
CA LEU A 87 -6.08 -4.69 2.51
C LEU A 87 -6.71 -3.29 2.50
N LEU A 88 -7.08 -2.78 1.33
CA LEU A 88 -7.48 -1.38 1.17
C LEU A 88 -8.73 -0.98 1.97
N PRO A 89 -9.77 -1.83 2.15
CA PRO A 89 -10.88 -1.51 3.05
C PRO A 89 -10.48 -1.32 4.53
N ARG A 90 -9.28 -1.75 4.92
CA ARG A 90 -8.73 -1.61 6.28
C ARG A 90 -7.73 -0.45 6.38
N CYS A 91 -7.48 0.24 5.28
CA CYS A 91 -6.63 1.41 5.21
C CYS A 91 -7.50 2.67 5.15
N LYS A 92 -6.95 3.80 5.59
CA LYS A 92 -7.66 5.08 5.50
C LYS A 92 -7.48 5.80 4.18
N MET A 93 -6.46 5.44 3.41
CA MET A 93 -6.16 5.98 2.08
C MET A 93 -5.10 5.12 1.40
N VAL A 94 -4.95 5.30 0.08
CA VAL A 94 -3.89 4.68 -0.71
C VAL A 94 -3.08 5.72 -1.47
N ILE A 95 -1.76 5.58 -1.45
CA ILE A 95 -0.81 6.32 -2.27
C ILE A 95 -0.24 5.33 -3.29
N HIS A 96 -0.38 5.62 -4.58
CA HIS A 96 0.08 4.70 -5.62
C HIS A 96 0.53 5.45 -6.88
N HIS A 97 1.19 4.74 -7.78
CA HIS A 97 1.73 5.37 -8.99
C HIS A 97 0.66 5.76 -10.02
N GLY A 98 -0.46 5.04 -10.04
CA GLY A 98 -1.56 5.27 -10.98
C GLY A 98 -2.04 4.00 -11.69
N GLY A 99 -1.31 2.89 -11.52
CA GLY A 99 -1.60 1.61 -12.15
C GLY A 99 -3.06 1.18 -11.99
N ALA A 100 -3.68 0.78 -13.11
CA ALA A 100 -5.11 0.49 -13.20
C ALA A 100 -5.63 -0.48 -12.11
N GLY A 101 -4.82 -1.46 -11.71
CA GLY A 101 -5.16 -2.42 -10.65
C GLY A 101 -5.28 -1.78 -9.26
N THR A 102 -4.34 -0.92 -8.87
CA THR A 102 -4.40 -0.25 -7.56
C THR A 102 -5.44 0.86 -7.56
N THR A 103 -5.54 1.63 -8.65
CA THR A 103 -6.56 2.68 -8.82
C THR A 103 -7.97 2.10 -8.68
N SER A 104 -8.27 1.02 -9.39
CA SER A 104 -9.58 0.37 -9.31
C SER A 104 -9.88 -0.20 -7.93
N ALA A 105 -8.88 -0.80 -7.27
CA ALA A 105 -9.04 -1.35 -5.93
C ALA A 105 -9.27 -0.25 -4.88
N GLY A 106 -8.55 0.87 -4.96
CA GLY A 106 -8.74 2.02 -4.07
C GLY A 106 -10.10 2.68 -4.25
N LEU A 107 -10.54 2.84 -5.50
CA LEU A 107 -11.91 3.30 -5.80
C LEU A 107 -12.97 2.34 -5.25
N ARG A 108 -12.77 1.03 -5.42
CA ARG A 108 -13.68 0.00 -4.89
C ARG A 108 -13.72 -0.02 -3.36
N ALA A 109 -12.60 0.25 -2.70
CA ALA A 109 -12.53 0.34 -1.24
C ALA A 109 -13.20 1.61 -0.68
N GLY A 110 -13.52 2.61 -1.53
CA GLY A 110 -14.16 3.85 -1.11
C GLY A 110 -13.24 4.76 -0.29
N ILE A 111 -11.92 4.60 -0.43
CA ILE A 111 -10.91 5.38 0.31
C ILE A 111 -10.31 6.48 -0.57
N PRO A 112 -9.79 7.57 0.00
CA PRO A 112 -9.00 8.56 -0.73
C PRO A 112 -7.80 7.91 -1.46
N ASN A 113 -7.59 8.33 -2.71
CA ASN A 113 -6.48 7.90 -3.56
C ASN A 113 -5.57 9.10 -3.84
N ILE A 114 -4.27 8.96 -3.57
CA ILE A 114 -3.23 9.90 -4.00
C ILE A 114 -2.39 9.24 -5.09
N VAL A 115 -2.40 9.84 -6.27
CA VAL A 115 -1.64 9.36 -7.41
C VAL A 115 -0.31 10.10 -7.48
N VAL A 116 0.81 9.37 -7.48
CA VAL A 116 2.17 9.88 -7.61
C VAL A 116 2.82 9.25 -8.85
N PRO A 117 2.67 9.87 -10.04
CA PRO A 117 3.07 9.24 -11.30
C PRO A 117 4.59 9.04 -11.40
N PHE A 118 5.01 7.86 -11.87
CA PHE A 118 6.43 7.46 -12.02
C PHE A 118 6.93 7.31 -13.47
N THR A 119 6.14 7.81 -14.44
CA THR A 119 6.28 7.79 -15.92
C THR A 119 5.62 6.62 -16.64
N ALA A 120 4.94 6.92 -17.76
CA ALA A 120 4.18 6.02 -18.65
C ALA A 120 3.13 5.14 -17.95
N ASP A 121 2.27 5.75 -17.13
CA ASP A 121 1.07 5.10 -16.56
C ASP A 121 -0.16 5.32 -17.44
#